data_AF-A0A6P4EPV9-F1
#
_entry.id   AF-A0A6P4EPV9-F1
#
_cell.length_a   1.000
_cell.length_b   1.000
_cell.length_c   1.000
_cell.angle_alpha   90.00
_cell.angle_beta   90.00
_cell.angle_gamma   90.00
#
_symmetry.space_group_name_H-M   'P 1'
#
loop_
_entity.id
_entity.type
_entity.pdbx_description
1 polymer ?
#
loop_
_entity_poly.entity_id
_entity_poly.type
_entity_poly.pdbx_seq_one_letter_code
_entity_poly.pdbx_strand_id
1 'polypeptide(L)'
;MHLKTIFTVFSVLCLTLVAGQERDCRELERSCERCVDRVSNPNDRELPVFNRECRERTRRTWVWRNVGRCELSRLNCLGYQ
;
A
#
# COMPACT_ATOMS: atom_id res chain seq x y z
N MET A 1 42.27 -9.74 12.29
CA MET A 1 41.77 -8.46 11.73
C MET A 1 40.70 -8.66 10.66
N HIS A 2 40.82 -9.67 9.79
CA HIS A 2 39.82 -9.98 8.74
C HIS A 2 38.41 -10.34 9.25
N LEU A 3 38.31 -11.00 10.41
CA LEU A 3 37.01 -11.39 10.99
C LEU A 3 36.11 -10.18 11.30
N LYS A 4 36.71 -9.07 11.76
CA LYS A 4 35.98 -7.81 12.01
C LYS A 4 35.45 -7.23 10.71
N THR A 5 36.28 -7.18 9.67
CA THR A 5 35.91 -6.69 8.34
C THR A 5 34.76 -7.51 7.73
N ILE A 6 34.82 -8.84 7.83
CA ILE A 6 33.74 -9.73 7.35
C ILE A 6 32.43 -9.41 8.08
N PHE A 7 32.48 -9.25 9.40
CA PHE A 7 31.29 -8.93 10.20
C PHE A 7 30.71 -7.56 9.82
N THR A 8 31.56 -6.56 9.59
CA THR A 8 31.11 -5.23 9.16
C THR A 8 30.43 -5.27 7.79
N VAL A 9 31.03 -5.97 6.81
CA VAL A 9 30.46 -6.11 5.48
C VAL A 9 29.12 -6.84 5.53
N PHE A 10 29.04 -7.93 6.30
CA PHE A 10 27.81 -8.70 6.47
C PHE A 10 26.69 -7.85 7.10
N SER A 11 27.00 -7.11 8.16
CA SER A 11 26.04 -6.21 8.80
C SER A 11 25.54 -5.13 7.84
N VAL A 12 26.41 -4.52 7.02
CA VAL A 12 26.01 -3.53 6.01
C VAL A 12 25.11 -4.17 4.94
N LEU A 13 25.42 -5.38 4.49
CA LEU A 13 24.58 -6.14 3.56
C LEU A 13 23.20 -6.44 4.13
N CYS A 14 23.12 -6.92 5.38
CA CYS A 14 21.84 -7.18 6.02
C CYS A 14 20.99 -5.91 6.18
N LEU A 15 21.60 -4.80 6.58
CA LEU A 15 20.88 -3.53 6.75
C LEU A 15 20.39 -2.96 5.42
N THR A 16 21.18 -3.07 4.36
CA THR A 16 20.79 -2.60 3.01
C THR A 16 19.72 -3.48 2.37
N LEU A 17 19.74 -4.80 2.60
CA LEU A 17 18.68 -5.71 2.16
C LEU A 17 17.34 -5.40 2.84
N VAL A 18 17.36 -5.11 4.15
CA VAL A 18 16.14 -4.71 4.89
C VAL A 18 15.60 -3.37 4.39
N ALA A 19 16.48 -2.40 4.12
CA ALA A 19 16.07 -1.10 3.57
C ALA A 19 15.54 -1.21 2.12
N GLY A 20 16.06 -2.15 1.33
CA GLY A 20 15.62 -2.41 -0.04
C GLY A 20 14.29 -3.17 -0.16
N GLN A 21 13.74 -3.70 0.93
CA GLN A 21 12.38 -4.26 0.98
C GLN A 21 11.30 -3.16 1.10
N GLU A 22 11.55 -2.00 0.51
CA GLU A 22 10.53 -0.96 0.40
C GLU A 22 9.37 -1.52 -0.42
N ARG A 23 8.15 -1.47 0.15
CA ARG A 23 6.97 -2.00 -0.51
C ARG A 23 6.70 -1.15 -1.75
N ASP A 24 6.82 -1.73 -2.95
CA ASP A 24 6.38 -1.05 -4.17
C ASP A 24 4.84 -1.05 -4.23
N CYS A 25 4.24 -0.15 -3.46
CA CYS A 25 2.80 0.02 -3.39
C CYS A 25 2.20 0.53 -4.71
N ARG A 26 3.03 1.09 -5.62
CA ARG A 26 2.58 1.45 -6.97
C ARG A 26 2.52 0.24 -7.88
N GLU A 27 3.44 -0.71 -7.75
CA GLU A 27 3.35 -2.00 -8.45
C GLU A 27 2.11 -2.77 -7.98
N LEU A 28 1.81 -2.74 -6.67
CA LEU A 28 0.58 -3.32 -6.14
C LEU A 28 -0.67 -2.68 -6.75
N GLU A 29 -0.73 -1.34 -6.85
CA GLU A 29 -1.82 -0.61 -7.48
C GLU A 29 -2.01 -1.04 -8.95
N ARG A 30 -0.92 -1.03 -9.74
CA ARG A 30 -0.93 -1.43 -11.16
C ARG A 30 -1.32 -2.89 -11.35
N SER A 31 -0.91 -3.78 -10.45
CA SER A 31 -1.32 -5.18 -10.47
C SER A 31 -2.81 -5.34 -10.14
N CYS A 32 -3.31 -4.57 -9.16
CA CYS A 32 -4.72 -4.56 -8.82
C CYS A 32 -5.60 -4.06 -9.97
N GLU A 33 -5.24 -2.98 -10.64
CA GLU A 33 -6.02 -2.42 -11.76
C GLU A 33 -6.23 -3.46 -12.87
N ARG A 34 -5.18 -4.18 -13.25
CA ARG A 34 -5.24 -5.28 -14.22
C ARG A 34 -6.20 -6.41 -13.83
N CYS A 35 -6.35 -6.66 -12.53
CA CYS A 35 -7.26 -7.68 -12.01
C CYS A 35 -8.70 -7.17 -11.94
N VAL A 36 -8.90 -5.92 -11.47
CA VAL A 36 -10.22 -5.34 -11.28
C VAL A 36 -10.94 -5.07 -12.60
N ASP A 37 -10.21 -4.81 -13.68
CA ASP A 37 -10.80 -4.72 -15.03
C ASP A 37 -11.51 -6.01 -15.47
N ARG A 38 -11.17 -7.16 -14.87
CA ARG A 38 -11.83 -8.46 -15.13
C ARG A 38 -13.00 -8.74 -14.19
N VAL A 39 -13.22 -7.90 -13.18
CA VAL A 39 -14.31 -8.04 -12.22
C VAL A 39 -15.55 -7.36 -12.79
N SER A 40 -16.61 -8.13 -13.03
CA SER A 40 -17.87 -7.61 -13.59
C SER A 40 -18.69 -6.77 -12.60
N ASN A 41 -18.38 -6.85 -11.31
CA ASN A 41 -19.12 -6.19 -10.25
C ASN A 41 -18.54 -4.79 -9.94
N PRO A 42 -19.24 -3.70 -10.28
CA PRO A 42 -18.76 -2.34 -10.00
C PRO A 42 -18.64 -2.04 -8.51
N ASN A 43 -19.41 -2.73 -7.65
CA ASN A 43 -19.32 -2.53 -6.20
C ASN A 43 -17.95 -2.92 -5.65
N ASP A 44 -17.30 -3.91 -6.27
CA ASP A 44 -15.95 -4.31 -5.88
C ASP A 44 -14.90 -3.29 -6.32
N ARG A 45 -15.13 -2.56 -7.40
CA ARG A 45 -14.21 -1.51 -7.85
C ARG A 45 -14.38 -0.22 -7.04
N GLU A 46 -15.63 0.18 -6.82
CA GLU A 46 -15.97 1.53 -6.35
C GLU A 46 -16.23 1.60 -4.84
N LEU A 47 -16.36 0.44 -4.18
CA LEU A 47 -16.53 0.33 -2.73
C LEU A 47 -17.59 1.30 -2.17
N PRO A 48 -18.84 1.31 -2.71
CA PRO A 48 -19.82 2.35 -2.40
C PRO A 48 -20.22 2.36 -0.92
N VAL A 49 -20.29 1.20 -0.27
CA VAL A 49 -20.60 1.11 1.15
C VAL A 49 -19.49 1.72 2.00
N PHE A 50 -18.22 1.34 1.75
CA PHE A 50 -17.06 1.91 2.43
C PHE A 50 -17.04 3.44 2.30
N ASN A 51 -17.19 3.95 1.07
CA ASN A 51 -17.18 5.38 0.79
C ASN A 51 -18.33 6.13 1.49
N ARG A 52 -19.52 5.53 1.56
CA ARG A 52 -20.66 6.11 2.28
C ARG A 52 -20.39 6.17 3.79
N GLU A 53 -19.94 5.08 4.39
CA GLU A 53 -19.68 5.01 5.83
C GLU A 53 -18.57 5.97 6.26
N CYS A 54 -17.46 6.00 5.51
CA CYS A 54 -16.36 6.91 5.80
C CYS A 54 -16.76 8.37 5.63
N ARG A 55 -17.53 8.71 4.59
CA ARG A 55 -18.07 10.06 4.41
C ARG A 55 -18.95 10.46 5.58
N GLU A 56 -19.86 9.60 6.03
CA GLU A 56 -20.76 9.91 7.14
C GLU A 56 -19.99 10.09 8.45
N ARG A 57 -19.02 9.23 8.73
CA ARG A 57 -18.19 9.32 9.95
C ARG A 57 -17.28 10.53 9.96
N THR A 58 -16.75 10.92 8.81
CA THR A 58 -15.78 12.01 8.69
C THR A 58 -16.41 13.36 8.35
N ARG A 59 -17.74 13.43 8.15
CA ARG A 59 -18.47 14.62 7.66
C ARG A 59 -18.18 15.94 8.40
N ARG A 60 -17.76 15.88 9.66
CA ARG A 60 -17.48 17.05 10.50
C ARG A 60 -16.00 17.44 10.55
N THR A 61 -15.11 16.55 10.18
CA THR A 61 -13.66 16.71 10.37
C THR A 61 -12.87 16.66 9.06
N TRP A 62 -13.44 16.10 8.00
CA TRP A 62 -12.73 15.89 6.73
C TRP A 62 -13.69 15.83 5.53
N VAL A 63 -13.26 16.35 4.39
CA VAL A 63 -13.98 16.24 3.12
C VAL A 63 -13.61 14.92 2.44
N TRP A 64 -14.48 13.91 2.59
CA TRP A 64 -14.23 12.57 2.06
C TRP A 64 -14.28 12.53 0.52
N ARG A 65 -13.22 12.01 -0.10
CA ARG A 65 -13.16 11.68 -1.53
C ARG A 65 -13.40 10.19 -1.72
N ASN A 66 -14.20 9.80 -2.70
CA ASN A 66 -14.41 8.39 -3.00
C ASN A 66 -13.09 7.71 -3.38
N VAL A 67 -12.85 6.56 -2.77
CA VAL A 67 -11.65 5.74 -2.96
C VAL A 67 -12.07 4.44 -3.62
N GLY A 68 -11.37 4.05 -4.69
CA GLY A 68 -11.55 2.74 -5.33
C GLY A 68 -10.79 1.63 -4.60
N ARG A 69 -11.03 0.36 -4.98
CA ARG A 69 -10.37 -0.79 -4.34
C ARG A 69 -8.86 -0.78 -4.47
N CYS A 70 -8.32 -0.50 -5.65
CA CYS A 70 -6.87 -0.51 -5.87
C CYS A 70 -6.17 0.66 -5.16
N GLU A 71 -6.80 1.83 -5.16
CA GLU A 71 -6.31 2.97 -4.39
C GLU A 71 -6.31 2.66 -2.89
N LEU A 72 -7.38 2.07 -2.36
CA LEU A 72 -7.44 1.65 -0.95
C LEU A 72 -6.34 0.63 -0.61
N SER A 73 -6.09 -0.35 -1.49
CA SER A 73 -4.99 -1.31 -1.33
C SER A 73 -3.63 -0.64 -1.31
N ARG A 74 -3.40 0.37 -2.15
CA ARG A 74 -2.17 1.16 -2.13
C ARG A 74 -2.02 1.96 -0.84
N LEU A 75 -3.07 2.63 -0.38
CA LEU A 75 -3.05 3.39 0.88
C LEU A 75 -2.74 2.49 2.08
N ASN A 76 -3.31 1.28 2.12
CA ASN A 76 -3.00 0.28 3.14
C ASN A 76 -1.54 -0.20 3.05
N CYS A 77 -1.01 -0.37 1.84
CA CYS A 77 0.37 -0.80 1.61
C CYS A 77 1.38 0.25 2.11
N LEU A 78 1.10 1.53 1.83
CA LEU A 78 1.95 2.66 2.23
C LEU A 78 2.08 2.77 3.75
N GLY A 79 1.15 2.20 4.50
CA GLY A 79 1.11 2.32 5.95
C GLY A 79 0.72 3.75 6.31
N TYR A 80 -0.45 3.90 6.91
CA TYR A 80 -0.81 5.16 7.55
C TYR A 80 0.21 5.39 8.68
N GLN A 81 1.14 6.32 8.48
CA GLN A 81 2.16 6.73 9.45
C GLN A 81 1.70 7.98 10.18
#